data_AF-A0A3D4IHW2-F1
#
_entry.id   AF-A0A3D4IHW2-F1
#
_cell.length_a   1.000
_cell.length_b   1.000
_cell.length_c   1.000
_cell.angle_alpha   90.00
_cell.angle_beta   90.00
_cell.angle_gamma   90.00
#
_symmetry.space_group_name_H-M   'P 1'
#
loop_
_entity.id
_entity.type
_entity.pdbx_description
1 polymer ?
#
loop_
_entity_poly.entity_id
_entity_poly.type
_entity_poly.pdbx_seq_one_letter_code
_entity_poly.pdbx_strand_id
1 'polypeptide(L)'
;PATIADNVGDNVGDVAGMGADLFGSYVATVLGSMVLGNYVIRDSGIMNDGFGGIAPILLPMLIAGVGILFSIIGMWLVSVKDTDATTDTVQSALNRGNWVSLGLTAVAC
;
A
#
# COMPACT_ATOMS: atom_id res chain seq x y z
N PRO A 1 8.24 36.25 8.92
CA PRO A 1 7.99 36.18 7.47
C PRO A 1 8.25 34.80 6.82
N ALA A 2 9.12 33.94 7.40
CA ALA A 2 9.40 32.60 6.85
C ALA A 2 8.37 31.51 7.21
N THR A 3 7.54 31.72 8.24
CA THR A 3 6.59 30.71 8.76
C THR A 3 5.48 30.32 7.77
N ILE A 4 5.16 31.18 6.79
CA ILE A 4 4.19 30.84 5.75
C ILE A 4 4.83 29.93 4.68
N ALA A 5 6.10 30.16 4.34
CA ALA A 5 6.82 29.30 3.40
C ALA A 5 7.10 27.91 4.00
N ASP A 6 7.33 27.84 5.31
CA ASP A 6 7.51 26.60 6.07
C ASP A 6 6.23 25.75 6.05
N ASN A 7 5.09 26.31 6.48
CA ASN A 7 3.81 25.60 6.47
C ASN A 7 3.35 25.18 5.05
N VAL A 8 3.68 25.96 4.02
CA VAL A 8 3.44 25.57 2.62
C VAL A 8 4.42 24.47 2.20
N GLY A 9 5.66 24.55 2.63
CA GLY A 9 6.70 23.55 2.41
C GLY A 9 6.31 22.19 2.95
N ASP A 10 5.80 22.11 4.19
CA ASP A 10 5.36 20.86 4.82
C ASP A 10 4.25 20.17 4.01
N ASN A 11 3.27 20.92 3.53
CA ASN A 11 2.18 20.33 2.73
C ASN A 11 2.64 19.94 1.31
N VAL A 12 3.58 20.68 0.71
CA VAL A 12 4.09 20.39 -0.64
C VAL A 12 5.09 19.23 -0.63
N GLY A 13 5.97 19.18 0.36
CA GLY A 13 6.98 18.13 0.52
C GLY A 13 6.38 16.86 1.09
N ASP A 14 5.84 16.94 2.30
CA ASP A 14 5.50 15.74 3.09
C ASP A 14 4.18 15.11 2.63
N VAL A 15 3.24 15.90 2.11
CA VAL A 15 1.96 15.35 1.62
C VAL A 15 2.02 15.08 0.12
N ALA A 16 2.24 16.11 -0.71
CA ALA A 16 2.22 15.92 -2.15
C ALA A 16 3.45 15.14 -2.67
N GLY A 17 4.63 15.44 -2.16
CA GLY A 17 5.87 14.75 -2.54
C GLY A 17 5.88 13.28 -2.13
N MET A 18 5.65 12.99 -0.85
CA MET A 18 5.61 11.60 -0.35
C MET A 18 4.49 10.79 -1.02
N GLY A 19 3.32 11.39 -1.25
CA GLY A 19 2.21 10.73 -1.94
C GLY A 19 2.55 10.34 -3.39
N ALA A 20 3.19 11.24 -4.14
CA ALA A 20 3.63 10.96 -5.51
C ALA A 20 4.72 9.89 -5.57
N ASP A 21 5.69 9.92 -4.63
CA ASP A 21 6.76 8.94 -4.55
C ASP A 21 6.23 7.54 -4.21
N LEU A 22 5.32 7.44 -3.23
CA LEU A 22 4.66 6.19 -2.88
C LEU A 22 3.81 5.64 -4.03
N PHE A 23 3.04 6.49 -4.72
CA PHE A 23 2.25 6.06 -5.88
C PHE A 23 3.15 5.53 -7.01
N GLY A 24 4.22 6.27 -7.35
CA GLY A 24 5.17 5.86 -8.39
C GLY A 24 5.82 4.52 -8.08
N SER A 25 6.30 4.35 -6.85
CA SER A 25 6.91 3.10 -6.38
C SER A 25 5.91 1.93 -6.33
N TYR A 26 4.68 2.19 -5.89
CA TYR A 26 3.62 1.17 -5.84
C TYR A 26 3.21 0.68 -7.23
N VAL A 27 2.97 1.60 -8.17
CA VAL A 27 2.63 1.23 -9.56
C VAL A 27 3.80 0.53 -10.25
N ALA A 28 5.04 1.01 -10.05
CA ALA A 28 6.22 0.40 -10.65
C ALA A 28 6.44 -1.05 -10.18
N THR A 29 6.23 -1.35 -8.89
CA THR A 29 6.37 -2.71 -8.37
C THR A 29 5.27 -3.64 -8.88
N VAL A 30 4.01 -3.19 -8.93
CA VAL A 30 2.89 -3.96 -9.50
C VAL A 30 3.14 -4.24 -10.99
N LEU A 31 3.46 -3.22 -11.79
CA LEU A 31 3.76 -3.40 -13.23
C LEU A 31 5.00 -4.29 -13.45
N GLY A 32 6.05 -4.13 -12.65
CA GLY A 32 7.26 -4.95 -12.74
C GLY A 32 6.95 -6.43 -12.53
N SER A 33 6.13 -6.75 -11.53
CA SER A 33 5.69 -8.13 -11.28
C SER A 33 4.81 -8.70 -12.40
N MET A 34 3.96 -7.88 -13.03
CA MET A 34 3.18 -8.32 -14.21
C MET A 34 4.06 -8.61 -15.43
N VAL A 35 5.06 -7.76 -15.70
CA VAL A 35 5.99 -7.97 -16.80
C VAL A 35 6.76 -9.26 -16.59
N LEU A 36 7.22 -9.52 -15.37
CA LEU A 36 7.84 -10.80 -15.02
C LEU A 36 6.87 -11.97 -15.19
N GLY A 37 5.61 -11.83 -14.76
CA GLY A 37 4.56 -12.80 -14.98
C GLY A 37 4.34 -13.12 -16.47
N ASN A 38 4.39 -12.11 -17.35
CA ASN A 38 4.30 -12.30 -18.79
C ASN A 38 5.50 -13.09 -19.34
N TYR A 39 6.71 -12.79 -18.89
CA TYR A 39 7.90 -13.55 -19.30
C TYR A 39 7.81 -15.03 -18.86
N VAL A 40 7.33 -15.29 -17.65
CA VAL A 40 7.13 -16.66 -17.15
C VAL A 40 6.15 -17.41 -18.05
N ILE A 41 4.99 -16.82 -18.41
CA ILE A 41 4.02 -17.45 -19.31
C ILE A 41 4.64 -17.79 -20.68
N ARG A 42 5.51 -16.91 -21.19
CA ARG A 42 6.17 -17.11 -22.49
C ARG A 42 7.23 -18.21 -22.45
N ASP A 43 7.96 -18.36 -21.36
CA ASP A 43 9.09 -19.29 -21.24
C ASP A 43 8.66 -20.67 -20.74
N SER A 44 7.66 -20.74 -19.86
CA SER A 44 7.20 -21.99 -19.23
C SER A 44 6.10 -22.75 -20.01
N GLY A 45 5.62 -22.20 -21.13
CA GLY A 45 4.52 -22.79 -21.92
C GLY A 45 3.13 -22.55 -21.32
N ILE A 46 2.08 -23.13 -21.92
CA ILE A 46 0.69 -22.95 -21.44
C ILE A 46 0.56 -23.53 -20.04
N MET A 47 0.59 -22.64 -19.04
CA MET A 47 0.14 -22.94 -17.69
C MET A 47 -1.35 -23.25 -17.76
N ASN A 48 -1.73 -24.52 -17.55
CA ASN A 48 -3.13 -24.92 -17.37
C ASN A 48 -3.61 -24.42 -16.01
N ASP A 49 -3.87 -23.13 -15.93
CA ASP A 49 -4.49 -22.49 -14.78
C ASP A 49 -5.96 -22.20 -15.07
N GLY A 50 -6.80 -22.13 -14.03
CA GLY A 50 -8.24 -21.85 -14.13
C GLY A 50 -8.60 -20.51 -14.79
N PHE A 51 -7.59 -19.68 -15.05
CA PHE A 51 -7.68 -18.38 -15.69
C PHE A 51 -7.18 -18.35 -17.15
N GLY A 52 -6.82 -19.47 -17.76
CA GLY A 52 -6.35 -19.50 -19.15
C GLY A 52 -4.91 -18.99 -19.34
N GLY A 53 -4.05 -19.21 -18.33
CA GLY A 53 -2.62 -18.89 -18.38
C GLY A 53 -2.24 -17.45 -18.01
N ILE A 54 -3.20 -16.55 -17.77
CA ILE A 54 -2.93 -15.15 -17.36
C ILE A 54 -2.79 -14.93 -15.86
N ALA A 55 -2.83 -16.00 -15.05
CA ALA A 55 -2.77 -15.90 -13.59
C ALA A 55 -1.54 -15.16 -13.06
N PRO A 56 -0.31 -15.33 -13.61
CA PRO A 56 0.86 -14.56 -13.15
C PRO A 56 0.74 -13.04 -13.32
N ILE A 57 -0.12 -12.56 -14.23
CA ILE A 57 -0.38 -11.13 -14.45
C ILE A 57 -1.51 -10.65 -13.52
N LEU A 58 -2.51 -11.49 -13.28
CA LEU A 58 -3.65 -11.19 -12.42
C LEU A 58 -3.30 -11.22 -10.93
N LEU A 59 -2.38 -12.08 -10.51
CA LEU A 59 -1.98 -12.26 -9.12
C LEU A 59 -1.54 -10.95 -8.44
N PRO A 60 -0.57 -10.17 -8.99
CA PRO A 60 -0.18 -8.90 -8.37
C PRO A 60 -1.29 -7.84 -8.37
N MET A 61 -2.21 -7.86 -9.35
CA MET A 61 -3.40 -6.97 -9.34
C MET A 61 -4.34 -7.29 -8.21
N LEU A 62 -4.58 -8.58 -7.97
CA LEU A 62 -5.47 -9.03 -6.92
C LEU A 62 -4.91 -8.68 -5.54
N ILE A 63 -3.61 -8.96 -5.31
CA ILE A 63 -2.93 -8.61 -4.06
C ILE A 63 -2.99 -7.09 -3.82
N ALA A 64 -2.70 -6.29 -4.86
CA ALA A 64 -2.78 -4.83 -4.77
C ALA A 64 -4.21 -4.35 -4.42
N GLY A 65 -5.22 -4.84 -5.15
CA GLY A 65 -6.62 -4.44 -4.94
C GLY A 65 -7.18 -4.85 -3.58
N VAL A 66 -6.91 -6.09 -3.15
CA VAL A 66 -7.35 -6.61 -1.85
C VAL A 66 -6.60 -5.92 -0.70
N GLY A 67 -5.30 -5.63 -0.87
CA GLY A 67 -4.51 -4.88 0.10
C GLY A 67 -5.06 -3.46 0.36
N ILE A 68 -5.57 -2.78 -0.68
CA ILE A 68 -6.24 -1.48 -0.52
C ILE A 68 -7.49 -1.60 0.36
N LEU A 69 -8.30 -2.65 0.16
CA LEU A 69 -9.51 -2.87 0.97
C LEU A 69 -9.16 -3.13 2.45
N PHE A 70 -8.12 -3.91 2.72
CA PHE A 70 -7.66 -4.13 4.10
C PHE A 70 -7.05 -2.89 4.73
N SER A 71 -6.34 -2.06 3.95
CA SER A 71 -5.86 -0.76 4.43
C SER A 71 -7.00 0.16 4.87
N ILE A 72 -8.11 0.19 4.11
CA ILE A 72 -9.31 0.94 4.49
C ILE A 72 -9.89 0.45 5.83
N ILE A 73 -9.95 -0.87 6.03
CA ILE A 73 -10.43 -1.46 7.28
C ILE A 73 -9.50 -1.12 8.45
N GLY A 74 -8.18 -1.21 8.26
CA GLY A 74 -7.20 -0.86 9.29
C GLY A 74 -7.21 0.62 9.67
N MET A 75 -7.49 1.53 8.72
CA MET A 75 -7.66 2.95 9.00
C MET A 75 -8.81 3.22 9.99
N TRP A 76 -9.92 2.47 9.90
CA TRP A 76 -11.04 2.63 10.84
C TRP A 76 -10.70 2.22 12.28
N LEU A 77 -9.65 1.43 12.48
CA LEU A 77 -9.19 1.00 13.79
C LEU A 77 -8.18 1.98 14.42
N VAL A 78 -7.68 2.95 13.65
CA VAL A 78 -6.83 4.03 14.16
C VAL A 78 -7.72 5.05 14.87
N SER A 79 -7.86 4.91 16.19
CA SER A 79 -8.59 5.84 17.04
C SER A 79 -7.80 6.15 18.31
N VAL A 80 -7.61 7.44 18.59
CA VAL A 80 -7.00 7.95 19.82
C VAL A 80 -8.12 8.50 20.69
N LYS A 81 -8.26 8.01 21.92
CA LYS A 81 -9.33 8.40 22.86
C LYS A 81 -8.92 9.46 23.87
N ASP A 82 -7.62 9.70 24.07
CA ASP A 82 -7.13 10.61 25.11
C ASP A 82 -6.87 12.02 24.57
N THR A 83 -7.26 13.02 25.36
CA THR A 83 -7.13 14.45 25.03
C THR A 83 -5.73 15.00 25.34
N ASP A 84 -4.97 14.37 26.25
CA ASP A 84 -3.55 14.64 26.54
C ASP A 84 -2.63 13.63 25.82
N ALA A 85 -2.79 13.52 24.51
CA ALA A 85 -2.06 12.55 23.70
C ALA A 85 -0.57 12.89 23.62
N THR A 86 0.27 12.11 24.30
CA THR A 86 1.73 12.12 24.15
C THR A 86 2.10 11.52 22.78
N THR A 87 3.21 11.92 22.17
CA THR A 87 3.68 11.44 20.85
C THR A 87 3.64 9.91 20.74
N ASP A 88 3.99 9.21 21.82
CA ASP A 88 4.01 7.75 21.90
C ASP A 88 2.61 7.11 21.76
N THR A 89 1.57 7.77 22.29
CA THR A 89 0.18 7.26 22.22
C THR A 89 -0.37 7.34 20.79
N VAL A 90 -0.03 8.41 20.07
CA VAL A 90 -0.41 8.61 18.66
C VAL A 90 0.33 7.61 17.77
N GLN A 91 1.64 7.44 17.98
CA GLN A 91 2.43 6.47 17.23
C GLN A 91 1.97 5.03 17.49
N SER A 92 1.59 4.71 18.73
CA SER A 92 1.03 3.39 19.07
C SER A 92 -0.31 3.13 18.37
N ALA A 93 -1.20 4.13 18.30
CA ALA A 93 -2.47 4.01 17.59
C ALA A 93 -2.28 3.81 16.08
N LEU A 94 -1.35 4.56 15.46
CA LEU A 94 -1.02 4.40 14.04
C LEU A 94 -0.40 3.02 13.75
N ASN A 95 0.55 2.58 14.60
CA ASN A 95 1.17 1.27 14.47
C ASN A 95 0.12 0.14 14.59
N ARG A 96 -0.86 0.27 15.49
CA ARG A 96 -1.94 -0.71 15.62
C ARG A 96 -2.74 -0.86 14.32
N GLY A 97 -3.10 0.26 13.67
CA GLY A 97 -3.78 0.23 12.37
C GLY A 97 -2.93 -0.45 11.29
N ASN A 98 -1.64 -0.09 11.22
CA ASN A 98 -0.71 -0.67 10.25
C ASN A 98 -0.53 -2.19 10.45
N TRP A 99 -0.35 -2.65 11.69
CA TRP A 99 -0.21 -4.07 12.01
C TRP A 99 -1.48 -4.87 11.67
N VAL A 100 -2.66 -4.29 11.87
CA VAL A 100 -3.92 -4.96 11.50
C VAL A 100 -4.04 -5.07 9.97
N SER A 101 -3.76 -4.00 9.22
CA SER A 101 -3.76 -4.04 7.75
C SER A 101 -2.76 -5.05 7.20
N LEU A 102 -1.56 -5.11 7.79
CA LEU A 102 -0.50 -6.04 7.40
C LEU A 102 -0.88 -7.48 7.74
N GLY A 103 -1.44 -7.73 8.92
CA GLY A 103 -1.92 -9.05 9.34
C GLY A 103 -3.06 -9.56 8.45
N LEU A 104 -4.04 -8.71 8.13
CA LEU A 104 -5.14 -9.04 7.21
C LEU A 104 -4.60 -9.40 5.82
N THR A 105 -3.69 -8.58 5.29
CA THR A 105 -3.12 -8.80 3.96
C THR A 105 -2.29 -10.09 3.91
N ALA A 106 -1.46 -10.36 4.92
CA ALA A 106 -0.60 -11.55 4.97
C ALA A 106 -1.36 -12.87 5.17
N VAL A 107 -2.56 -12.84 5.76
CA VAL A 107 -3.40 -14.05 5.91
C VAL A 107 -4.18 -14.33 4.62
N ALA A 108 -4.54 -13.29 3.86
CA ALA A 108 -5.41 -13.39 2.71
C ALA A 108 -4.68 -13.58 1.36
N CYS A 109 -3.43 -13.09 1.24
CA CYS A 109 -2.60 -13.15 0.04
C CYS A 109 -1.40 -14.07 0.26
#